data_AF-A0A3M0HZY6-F1
#
_entry.id   AF-A0A3M0HZY6-F1
#
_cell.length_a   1.000
_cell.length_b   1.000
_cell.length_c   1.000
_cell.angle_alpha   90.00
_cell.angle_beta   90.00
_cell.angle_gamma   90.00
#
_symmetry.space_group_name_H-M   'P 1'
#
loop_
_entity.id
_entity.type
_entity.pdbx_description
1 polymer ?
#
loop_
_entity_poly.entity_id
_entity_poly.type
_entity_poly.pdbx_seq_one_letter_code
_entity_poly.pdbx_strand_id
1 'polypeptide(L)'
;MNDRVTPQTFPAMQALPDGEAEISLVVRLPWEDVARLGQEAGRLAAQMQRPVTLDEAVSHRLRSVRATASHAKPAGEQPQTMTSTASVASLPRISGTA
;
A
#
# COMPACT_ATOMS: atom_id res chain seq x y z
N MET A 1 32.53 13.09 12.29
CA MET A 1 32.07 14.01 13.35
C MET A 1 30.65 14.49 13.05
N ASN A 2 29.67 13.58 12.93
CA ASN A 2 28.23 13.88 13.01
C ASN A 2 27.42 12.57 13.10
N ASP A 3 27.84 11.67 13.98
CA ASP A 3 27.09 10.46 14.33
C ASP A 3 26.19 10.78 15.51
N ARG A 4 25.16 11.61 15.25
CA ARG A 4 24.03 11.72 16.16
C ARG A 4 23.08 10.58 15.85
N VAL A 5 23.41 9.38 16.36
CA VAL A 5 22.42 8.33 16.58
C VAL A 5 21.51 8.85 17.69
N THR A 6 20.40 9.46 17.31
CA THR A 6 19.35 9.85 18.25
C THR A 6 18.84 8.58 18.94
N PRO A 7 18.76 8.54 20.28
CA PRO A 7 18.22 7.40 21.00
C PRO A 7 16.82 7.06 20.46
N GLN A 8 16.59 5.77 20.21
CA GLN A 8 15.43 5.23 19.52
C GLN A 8 14.14 5.35 20.34
N THR A 9 13.61 6.56 20.45
CA THR A 9 12.18 6.77 20.65
C THR A 9 11.54 6.55 19.29
N PHE A 10 10.88 5.41 19.10
CA PHE A 10 10.03 5.22 17.93
C PHE A 10 9.07 6.41 17.82
N PRO A 11 8.92 7.02 16.63
CA PRO A 11 8.02 8.16 16.50
C PRO A 11 6.62 7.70 16.89
N ALA A 12 5.94 8.49 17.74
CA ALA A 12 4.61 8.14 18.23
C ALA A 12 3.65 7.98 17.05
N MET A 13 2.98 6.83 16.98
CA MET A 13 1.98 6.53 15.97
C MET A 13 0.59 6.90 16.51
N GLN A 14 -0.13 7.75 15.79
CA GLN A 14 -1.47 8.21 16.15
C GLN A 14 -2.49 7.54 15.24
N ALA A 15 -3.47 6.82 15.79
CA ALA A 15 -4.59 6.32 15.00
C ALA A 15 -5.58 7.47 14.67
N LEU A 16 -6.10 7.47 13.45
CA LEU A 16 -7.10 8.40 12.95
C LEU A 16 -8.50 7.75 12.95
N PRO A 17 -9.57 8.55 13.05
CA PRO A 17 -10.95 8.04 13.12
C PRO A 17 -11.46 7.38 11.83
N ASP A 18 -10.76 7.58 10.71
CA ASP A 18 -11.01 6.90 9.43
C ASP A 18 -10.42 5.48 9.37
N GLY A 19 -9.74 5.05 10.43
CA GLY A 19 -9.03 3.76 10.49
C GLY A 19 -7.60 3.82 9.95
N GLU A 20 -7.08 5.00 9.61
CA GLU A 20 -5.68 5.18 9.25
C GLU A 20 -4.80 5.48 10.48
N ALA A 21 -3.49 5.61 10.27
CA ALA A 21 -2.56 6.01 11.31
C ALA A 21 -1.53 7.01 10.77
N GLU A 22 -1.24 8.04 11.55
CA GLU A 22 -0.27 9.10 11.25
C GLU A 22 1.01 8.91 12.07
N ILE A 23 2.14 9.23 11.43
CA ILE A 23 3.46 9.23 12.03
C ILE A 23 4.27 10.40 11.46
N SER A 24 4.89 11.21 12.32
CA SER A 24 5.76 12.32 11.89
C SER A 24 7.23 11.87 11.90
N LEU A 25 7.90 11.92 10.76
CA LEU A 25 9.32 11.56 10.63
C LEU A 25 10.15 12.71 10.06
N VAL A 26 11.37 12.87 10.59
CA VAL A 26 12.40 13.74 10.00
C VAL A 26 13.44 12.85 9.34
N VAL A 27 13.56 12.94 8.02
CA VAL A 27 14.52 12.16 7.22
C VAL A 27 15.56 13.06 6.56
N ARG A 28 16.79 12.57 6.42
CA ARG A 28 17.84 13.22 5.64
C ARG A 28 17.86 12.59 4.26
N LEU A 29 17.57 13.38 3.23
CA LEU A 29 17.57 12.93 1.84
C LEU A 29 18.77 13.55 1.11
N PRO A 30 19.46 12.79 0.22
CA PRO A 30 20.41 13.38 -0.71
C PRO A 30 19.67 14.29 -1.69
N TRP A 31 20.40 15.25 -2.27
CA TRP A 31 19.82 16.22 -3.20
C TRP A 31 19.22 15.55 -4.45
N GLU A 32 19.72 14.37 -4.80
CA GLU A 32 19.31 13.60 -5.99
C GLU A 32 17.91 13.03 -5.79
N ASP A 33 17.57 12.66 -4.56
CA ASP A 33 16.22 12.24 -4.20
C ASP A 33 15.25 13.42 -4.17
N VAL A 34 15.70 14.58 -3.70
CA VAL A 34 14.90 15.81 -3.75
C VAL A 34 14.60 16.20 -5.21
N ALA A 35 15.58 16.10 -6.10
CA ALA A 35 15.39 16.36 -7.53
C ALA A 35 14.38 15.38 -8.16
N ARG A 36 14.44 14.08 -7.81
CA ARG A 36 13.46 13.08 -8.27
C ARG A 36 12.04 13.38 -7.77
N LEU A 37 11.89 13.86 -6.52
CA LEU A 37 10.60 14.31 -6.00
C LEU A 37 10.08 15.55 -6.74
N GLY A 38 10.96 16.48 -7.13
CA GLY A 38 10.60 17.62 -7.97
C GLY A 38 10.09 17.21 -9.36
N GLN A 39 10.74 16.21 -10.00
CA GLN A 39 10.29 15.67 -11.29
C GLN A 39 8.92 14.98 -11.16
N GLU A 40 8.71 14.24 -10.07
CA GLU A 40 7.41 13.64 -9.74
C GLU A 40 6.32 14.71 -9.58
N ALA A 41 6.62 15.82 -8.91
CA ALA A 41 5.70 16.94 -8.77
C ALA A 41 5.35 17.57 -10.12
N GLY A 42 6.34 17.76 -11.01
CA GLY A 42 6.11 18.23 -12.37
C GLY A 42 5.21 17.28 -13.18
N ARG A 43 5.43 15.97 -13.06
CA ARG A 43 4.57 14.97 -13.71
C ARG A 43 3.14 15.02 -13.17
N LEU A 44 2.97 15.09 -11.85
CA LEU A 44 1.66 15.14 -11.22
C LEU A 44 0.92 16.45 -11.57
N ALA A 45 1.63 17.57 -11.65
CA ALA A 45 1.08 18.84 -12.12
C ALA A 45 0.59 18.77 -13.58
N ALA A 46 1.36 18.13 -14.46
CA ALA A 46 0.95 17.90 -15.84
C ALA A 46 -0.28 16.98 -15.93
N GLN A 47 -0.35 15.93 -15.10
CA GLN A 47 -1.46 14.98 -15.08
C GLN A 47 -2.75 15.61 -14.51
N MET A 48 -2.65 16.38 -13.44
CA MET A 48 -3.78 17.04 -12.78
C MET A 48 -4.18 18.36 -13.44
N GLN A 49 -3.39 18.82 -14.41
CA GLN A 49 -3.54 20.13 -15.07
C GLN A 49 -3.67 21.30 -14.08
N ARG A 50 -3.03 21.15 -12.91
CA ARG A 50 -3.10 22.09 -11.78
C ARG A 50 -1.69 22.21 -11.18
N PRO A 51 -1.31 23.37 -10.64
CA PRO A 51 -0.15 23.46 -9.76
C PRO A 51 -0.24 22.45 -8.61
N VAL A 52 0.82 21.67 -8.40
CA VAL A 52 0.92 20.63 -7.36
C VAL A 52 2.12 20.93 -6.47
N THR A 53 1.93 20.81 -5.16
CA THR A 53 2.97 21.02 -4.17
C THR A 53 3.87 19.80 -4.03
N LEU A 54 5.07 20.00 -3.46
CA LEU A 54 6.00 18.90 -3.22
C LEU A 54 5.42 17.87 -2.24
N ASP A 55 4.67 18.32 -1.23
CA ASP A 55 4.01 17.45 -0.25
C ASP A 55 2.97 16.53 -0.92
N GLU A 56 2.17 17.07 -1.85
CA GLU A 56 1.21 16.29 -2.65
C GLU A 56 1.94 15.24 -3.51
N ALA A 57 3.05 15.60 -4.15
CA ALA A 57 3.85 14.67 -4.95
C ALA A 57 4.51 13.58 -4.10
N VAL A 58 5.00 13.93 -2.91
CA VAL A 58 5.53 12.96 -1.93
C VAL A 58 4.44 12.02 -1.46
N SER A 59 3.28 12.55 -1.07
CA SER A 59 2.11 11.78 -0.66
C SER A 59 1.64 10.82 -1.76
N HIS A 60 1.61 11.29 -3.01
CA HIS A 60 1.28 10.45 -4.16
C HIS A 60 2.33 9.36 -4.38
N ARG A 61 3.62 9.70 -4.31
CA ARG A 61 4.72 8.73 -4.47
C ARG A 61 4.73 7.69 -3.36
N LEU A 62 4.54 8.07 -2.08
CA LEU A 62 4.47 7.14 -0.96
C LEU A 62 3.29 6.18 -1.09
N ARG A 63 2.10 6.68 -1.50
CA ARG A 63 0.93 5.83 -1.75
C ARG A 63 1.09 4.93 -2.97
N SER A 64 1.64 5.45 -4.06
CA SER A 64 1.87 4.70 -5.30
C SER A 64 2.95 3.62 -5.15
N VAL A 65 4.06 3.93 -4.47
CA VAL A 65 5.11 2.95 -4.15
C VAL A 65 4.57 1.88 -3.19
N ARG A 66 3.76 2.26 -2.20
CA ARG A 66 3.15 1.32 -1.24
C ARG A 66 2.12 0.37 -1.88
N ALA A 67 1.54 0.69 -3.03
CA ALA A 67 0.68 -0.26 -3.76
C ALA A 67 1.42 -1.55 -4.18
N THR A 68 2.76 -1.52 -4.23
CA THR A 68 3.61 -2.72 -4.45
C THR A 68 4.01 -3.44 -3.15
N ALA A 69 3.79 -2.83 -1.98
CA ALA A 69 3.99 -3.47 -0.69
C ALA A 69 2.70 -4.20 -0.29
N SER A 70 2.76 -5.53 -0.29
CA SER A 70 1.69 -6.43 0.13
C SER A 70 1.16 -5.98 1.50
N HIS A 71 -0.08 -5.49 1.54
CA HIS A 71 -0.77 -5.26 2.80
C HIS A 71 -0.84 -6.62 3.51
N ALA A 72 -0.41 -6.70 4.77
CA ALA A 72 -0.74 -7.82 5.63
C ALA A 72 -2.27 -7.85 5.74
N LYS A 73 -2.90 -8.63 4.86
CA LYS A 73 -4.32 -8.98 4.93
C LYS A 73 -4.54 -9.49 6.37
N PRO A 74 -5.46 -8.91 7.16
CA PRO A 74 -5.79 -9.50 8.45
C PRO A 74 -6.21 -10.94 8.19
N ALA A 75 -5.55 -11.88 8.88
CA ALA A 75 -5.93 -13.28 8.84
C ALA A 75 -7.35 -13.39 9.43
N GLY A 76 -8.34 -13.52 8.56
CA GLY A 76 -9.74 -13.66 8.89
C GLY A 76 -10.55 -13.96 7.63
N GLU A 77 -10.74 -15.25 7.38
CA GLU A 77 -11.76 -15.88 6.53
C GLU A 77 -12.10 -15.23 5.16
N GLN A 78 -11.52 -15.78 4.09
CA GLN A 78 -12.19 -15.78 2.79
C GLN A 78 -12.16 -17.22 2.25
N PRO A 79 -13.30 -17.94 2.19
CA PRO A 79 -13.32 -19.27 1.62
C PRO A 79 -12.95 -19.20 0.14
N GLN A 80 -12.08 -20.13 -0.25
CA GLN A 80 -11.68 -20.39 -1.62
C GLN A 80 -12.91 -20.80 -2.44
N THR A 81 -13.51 -19.86 -3.17
CA THR A 81 -14.47 -20.23 -4.22
C THR A 81 -13.75 -20.23 -5.55
N MET A 82 -13.35 -21.45 -5.90
CA MET A 82 -12.84 -21.88 -7.18
C MET A 82 -13.67 -21.31 -8.35
N THR A 83 -12.94 -21.01 -9.41
CA THR A 83 -13.40 -20.67 -10.75
C THR A 83 -14.62 -21.50 -11.18
N SER A 84 -15.67 -20.80 -11.59
CA SER A 84 -16.78 -21.36 -12.35
C SER A 84 -16.28 -22.07 -13.61
N THR A 85 -16.48 -23.39 -13.66
CA THR A 85 -16.65 -24.14 -14.91
C THR A 85 -17.77 -25.16 -14.71
N ALA A 86 -18.78 -25.03 -15.55
CA ALA A 86 -19.97 -25.86 -15.64
C ALA A 86 -19.67 -27.36 -15.71
N SER A 87 -20.56 -28.20 -15.16
CA SER A 87 -21.15 -29.36 -15.84
C SER A 87 -22.11 -30.10 -14.92
N VAL A 88 -23.41 -29.87 -15.14
CA VAL A 88 -24.49 -30.70 -14.64
C VAL A 88 -24.51 -31.93 -15.53
N ALA A 89 -23.89 -33.03 -15.11
CA ALA A 89 -23.93 -34.28 -15.86
C ALA A 89 -23.89 -35.49 -14.92
N SER A 90 -25.07 -36.09 -14.78
CA SER A 90 -25.28 -37.53 -14.60
C SER A 90 -25.03 -38.12 -13.21
N LEU A 91 -26.12 -38.20 -12.41
CA LEU A 91 -26.30 -39.28 -11.45
C LEU A 91 -26.32 -40.63 -12.18
N PRO A 92 -25.53 -41.63 -11.75
CA PRO A 92 -25.91 -43.02 -11.92
C PRO A 92 -26.59 -43.52 -10.63
N ARG A 93 -27.84 -43.97 -10.79
CA ARG A 93 -28.47 -44.94 -9.89
C ARG A 93 -27.71 -46.26 -10.01
N ILE A 94 -27.41 -46.96 -8.91
CA ILE A 94 -27.87 -48.34 -8.62
C ILE A 94 -26.98 -49.08 -7.57
N SER A 95 -27.71 -49.74 -6.65
CA SER A 95 -27.48 -50.98 -5.87
C SER A 95 -26.10 -51.43 -5.36
N GLY A 96 -26.07 -51.85 -4.09
CA GLY A 96 -25.13 -52.83 -3.56
C GLY A 96 -25.24 -53.05 -2.06
N THR A 97 -25.94 -54.12 -1.66
CA THR A 97 -26.09 -54.66 -0.30
C THR A 97 -24.88 -55.50 0.12
N ALA A 98 -24.43 -55.39 1.37
CA ALA A 98 -23.96 -56.51 2.21
C ALA A 98 -23.76 -56.01 3.65
#